data_AF-A0A822CZT7-F1
#
_entry.id   AF-A0A822CZT7-F1
#
_cell.length_a   1.000
_cell.length_b   1.000
_cell.length_c   1.000
_cell.angle_alpha   90.00
_cell.angle_beta   90.00
_cell.angle_gamma   90.00
#
_symmetry.space_group_name_H-M   'P 1'
#
loop_
_entity.id
_entity.type
_entity.pdbx_description
1 polymer ?
#
loop_
_entity_poly.entity_id
_entity_poly.type
_entity_poly.pdbx_seq_one_letter_code
_entity_poly.pdbx_strand_id
1 'polypeptide(L)'
;WKEIKDAILKRLQDYKQELEEERPLPVTPCEPILHEEIKRLCDIDSAMMNLTQYRHVFRYLSYAFIDTTFLNDCQANNWQENFWISTEFQRVIATKGESLNPFLRPPRWIIIYRNQQLIFLSALEANWLIGR
;
A
#
# COMPACT_ATOMS: atom_id res chain seq x y z
N TRP A 1 -37.84 1.13 -32.25
CA TRP A 1 -37.77 -0.35 -32.16
C TRP A 1 -36.50 -0.95 -32.75
N LYS A 2 -36.10 -0.61 -33.99
CA LYS A 2 -34.86 -1.11 -34.63
C LYS A 2 -33.59 -0.67 -33.88
N GLU A 3 -33.50 0.63 -33.58
CA GLU A 3 -32.38 1.23 -32.84
C GLU A 3 -32.19 0.66 -31.42
N ILE A 4 -33.30 0.30 -30.75
CA ILE A 4 -33.27 -0.31 -29.42
C ILE A 4 -32.70 -1.73 -29.50
N LYS A 5 -33.07 -2.50 -30.54
CA LYS A 5 -32.51 -3.83 -30.78
C LYS A 5 -31.02 -3.76 -31.07
N ASP A 6 -30.58 -2.80 -31.88
CA ASP A 6 -29.17 -2.65 -32.24
C ASP A 6 -28.32 -2.23 -31.03
N ALA A 7 -28.85 -1.36 -30.16
CA ALA A 7 -28.20 -0.98 -28.91
C ALA A 7 -28.07 -2.17 -27.93
N ILE A 8 -29.11 -3.01 -27.80
CA ILE A 8 -29.07 -4.21 -26.97
C ILE A 8 -28.09 -5.24 -27.53
N LEU A 9 -28.07 -5.42 -28.85
CA LEU A 9 -27.18 -6.37 -29.52
C LEU A 9 -25.71 -5.98 -29.35
N LYS A 10 -25.39 -4.69 -29.50
CA LYS A 10 -24.05 -4.15 -29.25
C LYS A 10 -23.62 -4.36 -27.80
N ARG A 11 -24.49 -4.05 -26.84
CA ARG A 11 -24.22 -4.28 -25.40
C ARG A 11 -23.93 -5.76 -25.08
N LEU A 12 -24.64 -6.68 -25.73
CA LEU A 12 -24.43 -8.12 -25.56
C LEU A 12 -23.14 -8.60 -26.21
N GLN A 13 -22.69 -7.99 -27.30
CA GLN A 13 -21.40 -8.27 -27.93
C GLN A 13 -20.25 -7.75 -27.06
N ASP A 14 -20.34 -6.51 -26.57
CA ASP A 14 -19.35 -5.93 -25.66
C ASP A 14 -19.21 -6.78 -24.38
N TYR A 15 -20.33 -7.23 -23.80
CA TYR A 15 -20.32 -8.10 -22.60
C TYR A 15 -19.70 -9.48 -22.86
N LYS A 16 -19.89 -10.05 -24.06
CA LYS A 16 -19.25 -11.32 -24.43
C LYS A 16 -17.74 -11.14 -24.61
N GLN A 17 -17.32 -10.02 -25.18
CA GLN A 17 -15.90 -9.70 -25.33
C GLN A 17 -15.21 -9.49 -23.97
N GLU A 18 -15.86 -8.83 -23.02
CA GLU A 18 -15.40 -8.69 -21.61
C GLU A 18 -15.35 -10.02 -20.82
N LEU A 19 -16.08 -11.05 -21.30
CA LEU A 19 -16.09 -12.40 -20.73
C LEU A 19 -15.02 -13.30 -21.35
N GLU A 20 -14.70 -13.09 -22.62
CA GLU A 20 -13.67 -13.80 -23.37
C GLU A 20 -12.25 -13.26 -23.10
N GLU A 21 -12.12 -12.02 -22.62
CA GLU A 21 -10.86 -11.52 -22.06
C GLU A 21 -10.48 -12.34 -20.81
N GLU A 22 -9.41 -13.12 -20.91
CA GLU A 22 -8.80 -13.84 -19.79
C GLU A 22 -8.46 -12.84 -18.67
N ARG A 23 -9.33 -12.75 -17.67
CA ARG A 23 -9.05 -11.92 -16.50
C ARG A 23 -7.80 -12.46 -15.83
N PRO A 24 -6.81 -11.62 -15.50
CA PRO A 24 -5.66 -12.05 -14.73
C PRO A 24 -6.18 -12.74 -13.46
N LEU A 25 -5.50 -13.83 -13.08
CA LEU A 25 -5.89 -14.63 -11.92
C LEU A 25 -6.12 -13.70 -10.71
N PRO A 26 -7.20 -13.91 -9.94
CA PRO A 26 -7.45 -13.11 -8.75
C PRO A 26 -6.21 -13.17 -7.85
N VAL A 27 -5.55 -12.02 -7.66
CA VAL A 27 -4.42 -11.95 -6.74
C VAL A 27 -4.97 -12.09 -5.34
N THR A 28 -4.67 -13.21 -4.68
CA THR A 28 -5.04 -13.41 -3.28
C THR A 28 -4.26 -12.40 -2.43
N PRO A 29 -4.94 -11.51 -1.69
CA PRO A 29 -4.25 -10.60 -0.78
C PRO A 29 -3.49 -11.42 0.26
N CYS A 30 -2.24 -11.06 0.52
CA CYS A 30 -1.51 -11.70 1.61
C CYS A 30 -2.23 -11.42 2.95
N GLU A 31 -2.34 -12.42 3.84
CA GLU A 31 -2.99 -12.27 5.15
C GLU A 31 -2.32 -11.20 6.00
N PRO A 32 -3.01 -10.10 6.30
CA PRO A 32 -2.36 -8.94 6.85
C PRO A 32 -1.96 -9.15 8.32
N ILE A 33 -0.82 -8.57 8.71
CA ILE A 33 -0.25 -8.73 10.06
C ILE A 33 -0.35 -7.39 10.80
N LEU A 34 -1.11 -7.35 11.89
CA LEU A 34 -1.21 -6.15 12.72
C LEU A 34 -0.23 -6.23 13.89
N HIS A 35 0.67 -5.25 13.98
CA HIS A 35 1.64 -5.15 15.06
C HIS A 35 1.13 -4.19 16.15
N GLU A 36 1.08 -4.62 17.42
CA GLU A 36 0.62 -3.80 18.55
C GLU A 36 1.47 -2.52 18.76
N GLU A 37 2.71 -2.49 18.31
CA GLU A 37 3.57 -1.31 18.20
C GLU A 37 2.90 -0.17 17.40
N ILE A 38 2.09 -0.49 16.40
CA ILE A 38 1.39 0.52 15.59
C ILE A 38 0.41 1.31 16.46
N LYS A 39 -0.38 0.65 17.33
CA LYS A 39 -1.30 1.34 18.27
C LYS A 39 -0.58 2.32 19.18
N ARG A 40 0.62 1.94 19.64
CA ARG A 40 1.44 2.77 20.53
C ARG A 40 1.92 4.08 19.89
N LEU A 41 1.82 4.22 18.56
CA LEU A 41 2.13 5.48 17.88
C LEU A 41 1.13 6.59 18.21
N CYS A 42 -0.14 6.27 18.43
CA CYS A 42 -1.17 7.27 18.71
C CYS A 42 -1.42 7.48 20.20
N ASP A 43 -0.78 6.68 21.06
CA ASP A 43 -0.87 6.81 22.50
C ASP A 43 0.01 7.98 22.98
N ILE A 44 -0.65 9.05 23.43
CA ILE A 44 -0.01 10.28 23.92
C ILE A 44 0.72 10.03 25.25
N ASP A 45 0.21 9.11 26.07
CA ASP A 45 0.73 8.83 27.41
C ASP A 45 1.90 7.83 27.40
N SER A 46 2.07 7.12 26.28
CA SER A 46 3.19 6.20 26.08
C SER A 46 4.55 6.92 26.06
N ALA A 47 5.65 6.18 26.19
CA ALA A 47 6.99 6.72 25.96
C ALA A 47 7.30 6.84 24.45
N MET A 48 8.25 7.71 24.09
CA MET A 48 8.67 7.80 22.68
C MET A 48 9.34 6.50 22.28
N MET A 49 8.78 5.83 21.27
CA MET A 49 9.37 4.59 20.76
C MET A 49 10.61 4.88 19.94
N ASN A 50 11.68 4.11 20.20
CA ASN A 50 12.81 4.05 19.29
C ASN A 50 12.52 3.04 18.18
N LEU A 51 12.07 3.53 17.02
CA LEU A 51 11.68 2.68 15.88
C LEU A 51 12.80 1.73 15.42
N THR A 52 14.08 2.10 15.61
CA THR A 52 15.22 1.24 15.26
C THR A 52 15.29 -0.06 16.07
N GLN A 53 14.66 -0.11 17.25
CA GLN A 53 14.55 -1.32 18.09
C GLN A 53 13.44 -2.27 17.60
N TYR A 54 12.50 -1.76 16.81
CA TYR A 54 11.34 -2.49 16.30
C TYR A 54 11.48 -2.79 14.80
N ARG A 55 12.65 -3.30 14.37
CA ARG A 55 12.95 -3.56 12.95
C ARG A 55 12.02 -4.56 12.26
N HIS A 56 11.28 -5.36 13.03
CA HIS A 56 10.29 -6.29 12.51
C HIS A 56 8.95 -5.61 12.21
N VAL A 57 8.71 -4.41 12.73
CA VAL A 57 7.52 -3.59 12.48
C VAL A 57 7.84 -2.40 11.59
N PHE A 58 8.96 -1.72 11.83
CA PHE A 58 9.32 -0.50 11.14
C PHE A 58 10.63 -0.64 10.37
N ARG A 59 10.68 0.02 9.21
CA ARG A 59 11.88 0.17 8.38
C ARG A 59 12.00 1.61 7.91
N TYR A 60 13.19 1.98 7.48
CA TYR A 60 13.35 3.23 6.74
C TYR A 60 12.59 3.16 5.43
N LEU A 61 12.08 4.30 4.96
CA LEU A 61 11.32 4.38 3.71
C LEU A 61 12.08 3.74 2.53
N SER A 62 13.41 3.81 2.48
CA SER A 62 14.22 3.19 1.40
C SER A 62 13.95 1.70 1.20
N TYR A 63 13.60 0.98 2.27
CA TYR A 63 13.28 -0.45 2.21
C TYR A 63 12.01 -0.76 1.41
N ALA A 64 11.10 0.21 1.23
CA ALA A 64 9.90 0.04 0.43
C ALA A 64 10.21 -0.24 -1.05
N PHE A 65 11.39 0.16 -1.51
CA PHE A 65 11.77 0.14 -2.92
C PHE A 65 12.89 -0.86 -3.22
N ILE A 66 13.40 -1.55 -2.19
CA ILE A 66 14.34 -2.66 -2.38
C ILE A 66 13.68 -3.71 -3.28
N ASP A 67 14.45 -4.24 -4.22
CA ASP A 67 14.00 -5.21 -5.23
C ASP A 67 12.92 -4.69 -6.19
N THR A 68 12.72 -3.36 -6.26
CA THR A 68 11.87 -2.71 -7.26
C THR A 68 12.71 -2.01 -8.33
N THR A 69 12.15 -1.83 -9.52
CA THR A 69 12.77 -1.03 -10.59
C THR A 69 12.91 0.45 -10.23
N PHE A 70 12.15 0.93 -9.24
CA PHE A 70 12.13 2.33 -8.79
C PHE A 70 13.27 2.69 -7.83
N LEU A 71 14.04 1.72 -7.33
CA LEU A 71 15.10 1.99 -6.35
C LEU A 71 16.08 3.07 -6.81
N ASN A 72 16.44 3.05 -8.10
CA ASN A 72 17.37 4.01 -8.70
C ASN A 72 16.73 5.41 -8.88
N ASP A 73 15.42 5.46 -9.16
CA ASP A 73 14.69 6.71 -9.37
C ASP A 73 14.33 7.40 -8.04
N CYS A 74 14.19 6.62 -6.96
CA CYS A 74 13.80 7.12 -5.65
C CYS A 74 14.87 7.95 -4.94
N GLN A 75 16.13 7.91 -5.39
CA GLN A 75 17.26 8.62 -4.78
C GLN A 75 17.28 8.46 -3.25
N ALA A 76 17.28 7.22 -2.74
CA ALA A 76 17.11 6.91 -1.32
C ALA A 76 18.07 7.65 -0.37
N ASN A 77 19.27 8.02 -0.84
CA ASN A 77 20.25 8.79 -0.07
C ASN A 77 19.81 10.24 0.22
N ASN A 78 18.82 10.75 -0.50
CA ASN A 78 18.26 12.10 -0.32
C ASN A 78 17.10 12.11 0.69
N TRP A 79 16.70 10.96 1.21
CA TRP A 79 15.60 10.88 2.17
C TRP A 79 16.08 11.21 3.56
N GLN A 80 15.29 12.02 4.26
CA GLN A 80 15.58 12.35 5.64
C GLN A 80 15.40 11.09 6.52
N GLU A 81 16.23 10.99 7.56
CA GLU A 81 16.24 9.83 8.48
C GLU A 81 14.94 9.67 9.28
N ASN A 82 14.04 10.65 9.21
CA ASN A 82 12.75 10.64 9.87
C ASN A 82 11.63 10.01 9.02
N PHE A 83 11.90 9.51 7.83
CA PHE A 83 10.92 8.78 7.01
C PHE A 83 10.98 7.28 7.23
N TRP A 84 9.87 6.72 7.69
CA TRP A 84 9.71 5.33 8.08
C TRP A 84 8.49 4.70 7.40
N ILE A 85 8.52 3.38 7.27
CA ILE A 85 7.41 2.56 6.78
C ILE A 85 7.13 1.45 7.78
N SER A 86 5.90 0.95 7.82
CA SER A 86 5.66 -0.37 8.40
C SER A 86 6.13 -1.49 7.45
N THR A 87 6.43 -2.66 8.02
CA THR A 87 6.74 -3.86 7.24
C THR A 87 5.55 -4.33 6.41
N GLU A 88 4.31 -4.14 6.88
CA GLU A 88 3.13 -4.41 6.07
C GLU A 88 2.95 -3.41 4.93
N PHE A 89 3.29 -2.13 5.13
CA PHE A 89 3.35 -1.18 4.02
C PHE A 89 4.30 -1.69 2.93
N GLN A 90 5.53 -2.08 3.30
CA GLN A 90 6.51 -2.68 2.39
C GLN A 90 5.93 -3.91 1.67
N ARG A 91 5.24 -4.80 2.40
CA ARG A 91 4.66 -6.01 1.82
C ARG A 91 3.54 -5.72 0.83
N VAL A 92 2.70 -4.73 1.12
CA VAL A 92 1.53 -4.37 0.29
C VAL A 92 1.93 -3.63 -0.99
N ILE A 93 3.05 -2.92 -0.98
CA ILE A 93 3.59 -2.28 -2.18
C ILE A 93 4.50 -3.20 -3.00
N ALA A 94 5.13 -4.21 -2.37
CA ALA A 94 5.94 -5.21 -3.06
C ALA A 94 5.04 -6.17 -3.87
N THR A 95 4.69 -5.76 -5.09
CA THR A 95 3.90 -6.59 -6.01
C THR A 95 4.85 -7.55 -6.71
N LYS A 96 4.70 -8.86 -6.48
CA LYS A 96 5.51 -9.89 -7.15
C LYS A 96 5.15 -9.95 -8.65
N GLY A 97 6.11 -9.62 -9.52
CA GLY A 97 6.10 -10.04 -10.92
C GLY A 97 5.48 -9.09 -11.95
N GLU A 98 4.89 -7.96 -11.56
CA GLU A 98 4.35 -6.98 -12.52
C GLU A 98 4.89 -5.57 -12.25
N SER A 99 5.22 -4.88 -13.34
CA SER A 99 5.66 -3.49 -13.35
C SER A 99 4.61 -2.62 -12.66
N LEU A 100 4.96 -2.06 -11.51
CA LEU A 100 4.17 -1.04 -10.83
C LEU A 100 4.05 0.21 -11.73
N ASN A 101 2.96 0.38 -12.50
CA ASN A 101 2.29 1.69 -12.72
C ASN A 101 1.05 1.62 -13.61
N PRO A 102 -0.04 2.38 -13.32
CA PRO A 102 -0.03 3.86 -13.44
C PRO A 102 -0.51 4.67 -12.21
N PHE A 103 -0.84 4.04 -11.10
CA PHE A 103 -1.13 4.75 -9.85
C PHE A 103 -0.43 4.02 -8.72
N LEU A 104 0.84 4.38 -8.48
CA LEU A 104 1.45 4.33 -7.16
C LEU A 104 0.34 4.50 -6.12
N ARG A 105 -0.08 3.42 -5.46
CA ARG A 105 -1.18 3.49 -4.48
C ARG A 105 -0.80 4.64 -3.56
N PRO A 106 -1.61 5.71 -3.46
CA PRO A 106 -1.24 6.84 -2.62
C PRO A 106 -0.85 6.27 -1.26
N PRO A 107 0.23 6.79 -0.63
CA PRO A 107 0.61 6.38 0.71
C PRO A 107 -0.67 6.39 1.52
N ARG A 108 -1.12 5.18 1.92
CA ARG A 108 -2.53 5.04 2.27
C ARG A 108 -2.82 5.90 3.48
N TRP A 109 -1.85 5.96 4.40
CA TRP A 109 -1.86 6.86 5.54
C TRP A 109 -0.43 7.24 5.96
N ILE A 110 -0.28 8.49 6.39
CA ILE A 110 0.95 9.04 6.96
C ILE A 110 0.64 9.40 8.42
N ILE A 111 1.47 8.93 9.34
CA ILE A 111 1.42 9.32 10.75
C ILE A 111 2.58 10.23 11.05
N ILE A 112 2.28 11.38 11.65
CA ILE A 112 3.25 12.26 12.26
C ILE A 112 3.40 11.85 13.72
N TYR A 113 4.40 11.03 14.03
CA TYR A 113 4.65 10.60 15.40
C TYR A 113 5.48 11.65 16.13
N ARG A 114 4.86 12.25 17.17
CA ARG A 114 5.47 13.28 18.04
C ARG A 114 6.15 14.44 17.30
N ASN A 115 5.64 14.80 16.12
CA ASN A 115 6.21 15.84 15.25
C ASN A 115 7.66 15.59 14.81
N GLN A 116 8.17 14.36 14.95
CA GLN A 116 9.55 14.03 14.60
C GLN A 116 9.65 13.00 13.49
N GLN A 117 8.77 11.99 13.48
CA GLN A 117 8.85 10.87 12.54
C GLN A 117 7.61 10.83 11.65
N LEU A 118 7.82 10.65 10.35
CA LEU A 118 6.79 10.41 9.34
C LEU A 118 6.76 8.93 9.03
N ILE A 119 5.66 8.27 9.39
CA ILE A 119 5.50 6.83 9.25
C ILE A 119 4.40 6.53 8.25
N PHE A 120 4.75 5.84 7.17
CA PHE A 120 3.81 5.35 6.16
C PHE A 120 3.27 3.99 6.57
N LEU A 121 1.95 3.86 6.58
CA LEU A 121 1.25 2.62 6.95
C LEU A 121 0.44 2.04 5.79
N SER A 122 0.19 0.73 5.87
CA SER A 122 -0.83 0.10 5.04
C SER A 122 -2.24 0.60 5.41
N ALA A 123 -3.21 0.43 4.50
CA ALA A 123 -4.61 0.79 4.83
C ALA A 123 -5.15 0.04 6.03
N LEU A 124 -4.76 -1.22 6.20
CA LEU A 124 -5.31 -2.01 7.30
C LEU A 124 -4.81 -1.51 8.64
N GLU A 125 -3.50 -1.28 8.77
CA GLU A 125 -2.91 -0.71 9.99
C GLU A 125 -3.54 0.63 10.33
N ALA A 126 -3.78 1.47 9.32
CA ALA A 126 -4.43 2.75 9.53
C ALA A 126 -5.90 2.64 9.94
N ASN A 127 -6.67 1.76 9.30
CA ASN A 127 -8.06 1.48 9.71
C ASN A 127 -8.12 0.98 11.15
N TRP A 128 -7.17 0.12 11.52
CA TRP A 128 -7.04 -0.41 12.85
C TRP A 128 -6.77 0.68 13.91
N LEU A 129 -5.96 1.68 13.56
CA LEU A 129 -5.69 2.83 14.44
C LEU A 129 -6.92 3.71 14.67
N ILE A 130 -7.76 3.88 13.66
CA ILE A 130 -8.98 4.70 13.75
C ILE A 130 -10.20 3.90 14.26
N GLY A 131 -10.01 2.64 14.64
CA GLY A 131 -11.07 1.77 15.17
C GLY A 131 -12.15 1.40 14.15
N ARG A 132 -11.79 1.30 12.85
CA ARG A 132 -12.69 0.92 11.75
C ARG A 132 -12.39 -0.46 11.17
#